data_AF-A0A9D0I809-F1
#
_entry.id   AF-A0A9D0I809-F1
#
_cell.length_a   1.000
_cell.length_b   1.000
_cell.length_c   1.000
_cell.angle_alpha   90.00
_cell.angle_beta   90.00
_cell.angle_gamma   90.00
#
_symmetry.space_group_name_H-M   'P 1'
#
loop_
_entity.id
_entity.type
_entity.pdbx_description
1 polymer ?
#
loop_
_entity_poly.entity_id
_entity_poly.type
_entity_poly.pdbx_seq_one_letter_code
_entity_poly.pdbx_strand_id
1 'polypeptide(L)'
;MLSRILQRWVQLVFPALLLVAGGCAVLQPLPTTELQTYREAVLETRRIGDQVLKTWDKAAREAKARDELRKRQASGRDAIPFPARFDARGSLATQQAPDAVAVRMLALDTIVRYTDLLVTLAEGKSVGQVQGSAEQLRAGLQTLTGLLSLTPIPGLAAAGPLIQTMAGALEQARLRLEFERAVEEGQPAVAAILDFLIDDSSDYYTTLFAQENEKRLKLRRRIIDAAGSVVKIVHDHAMPTDPNLLVRLGQRIEAVLASLVPPVRAPVLTPGGGNAFSNLAQSQVMTAVESMESANRRRIEIVEGMNAYYRLLEEYVRLLDQTRNNLHDLSLALERPMELQPAFQNTLMRALRARRDIRIVQDNL
;
A
#
# COMPACT_ATOMS: atom_id res chain seq x y z
N MET A 1 -15.50 70.49 -35.35
CA MET A 1 -14.86 69.48 -36.24
C MET A 1 -13.93 68.54 -35.48
N LEU A 2 -13.10 69.05 -34.56
CA LEU A 2 -12.18 68.24 -33.72
C LEU A 2 -12.87 67.16 -32.87
N SER A 3 -14.07 67.40 -32.31
CA SER A 3 -14.74 66.38 -31.47
C SER A 3 -15.23 65.15 -32.24
N ARG A 4 -15.61 65.32 -33.53
CA ARG A 4 -16.02 64.19 -34.39
C ARG A 4 -14.84 63.33 -34.84
N ILE A 5 -13.63 63.91 -34.87
CA ILE A 5 -12.40 63.18 -35.16
C ILE A 5 -12.01 62.34 -33.94
N LEU A 6 -12.00 62.94 -32.74
CA LEU A 6 -11.72 62.23 -31.48
C LEU A 6 -12.68 61.06 -31.21
N GLN A 7 -13.98 61.24 -31.50
CA GLN A 7 -14.98 60.19 -31.27
C GLN A 7 -14.81 58.99 -32.23
N ARG A 8 -14.34 59.21 -33.47
CA ARG A 8 -14.02 58.12 -34.42
C ARG A 8 -12.74 57.37 -34.04
N TRP A 9 -11.74 58.05 -33.46
CA TRP A 9 -10.52 57.40 -32.95
C TRP A 9 -10.80 56.49 -31.75
N VAL A 10 -11.66 56.92 -30.81
CA VAL A 10 -12.04 56.09 -29.65
C VAL A 10 -12.81 54.83 -30.08
N GLN A 11 -13.69 54.92 -31.09
CA GLN A 11 -14.45 53.77 -31.59
C GLN A 11 -13.61 52.75 -32.39
N LEU A 12 -12.47 53.15 -32.96
CA LEU A 12 -11.58 52.25 -33.72
C LEU A 12 -10.47 51.63 -32.84
N VAL A 13 -9.99 52.35 -31.82
CA VAL A 13 -8.89 51.88 -30.96
C VAL A 13 -9.38 50.90 -29.90
N PHE A 14 -10.60 51.08 -29.36
CA PHE A 14 -11.14 50.22 -28.30
C PHE A 14 -11.37 48.74 -28.71
N PRO A 15 -11.95 48.40 -29.89
CA PRO A 15 -12.10 47.00 -30.30
C PRO A 15 -10.77 46.33 -30.66
N ALA A 16 -9.79 47.09 -31.18
CA ALA A 16 -8.45 46.57 -31.43
C ALA A 16 -7.70 46.24 -30.12
N LEU A 17 -7.89 47.02 -29.05
CA LEU A 17 -7.30 46.74 -27.74
C LEU A 17 -7.95 45.52 -27.05
N LEU A 18 -9.27 45.32 -27.23
CA LEU A 18 -9.99 44.14 -26.72
C LEU A 18 -9.57 42.84 -27.43
N LEU A 19 -9.24 42.89 -28.72
CA LEU A 19 -8.68 41.75 -29.47
C LEU A 19 -7.26 41.38 -29.01
N VAL A 20 -6.44 42.35 -28.59
CA VAL A 20 -5.10 42.08 -28.03
C VAL A 20 -5.20 41.54 -26.59
N ALA A 21 -6.16 42.02 -25.79
CA ALA A 21 -6.38 41.50 -24.44
C ALA A 21 -6.92 40.05 -24.42
N GLY A 22 -7.70 39.64 -25.43
CA GLY A 22 -8.17 38.26 -25.60
C GLY A 22 -7.10 37.27 -26.08
N GLY A 23 -6.00 37.76 -26.68
CA GLY A 23 -4.89 36.93 -27.16
C GLY A 23 -3.97 36.39 -26.06
N CYS A 24 -3.98 36.98 -24.87
CA CYS A 24 -3.09 36.58 -23.78
C CYS A 24 -3.48 35.24 -23.12
N ALA A 25 -4.74 34.81 -23.19
CA ALA A 25 -5.18 33.52 -22.63
C ALA A 25 -4.61 32.31 -23.41
N VAL A 26 -4.37 32.49 -24.73
CA VAL A 26 -3.79 31.45 -25.60
C VAL A 26 -2.28 31.31 -25.42
N LEU A 27 -1.62 32.31 -24.84
CA LEU A 27 -0.17 32.37 -24.67
C LEU A 27 0.33 31.97 -23.27
N GLN A 28 -0.55 31.57 -22.35
CA GLN A 28 -0.09 31.05 -21.08
C GLN A 28 0.68 29.73 -21.30
N PRO A 29 1.96 29.66 -20.91
CA PRO A 29 2.73 28.43 -21.02
C PRO A 29 2.10 27.34 -20.16
N LEU A 30 2.18 26.09 -20.61
CA LEU A 30 1.73 24.94 -19.82
C LEU A 30 2.51 24.89 -18.49
N PRO A 31 1.86 24.46 -17.38
CA PRO A 31 2.44 24.46 -16.04
C PRO A 31 3.48 23.34 -15.87
N THR A 32 4.61 23.47 -16.56
CA THR A 32 5.65 22.44 -16.64
C THR A 32 6.32 22.17 -15.29
N THR A 33 6.55 23.20 -14.48
CA THR A 33 7.14 23.07 -13.13
C THR A 33 6.23 22.28 -12.20
N GLU A 34 4.93 22.59 -12.22
CA GLU A 34 3.91 21.93 -11.44
C GLU A 34 3.78 20.47 -11.89
N LEU A 35 3.75 20.21 -13.19
CA LEU A 35 3.70 18.85 -13.74
C LEU A 35 4.93 18.01 -13.37
N GLN A 36 6.13 18.60 -13.32
CA GLN A 36 7.32 17.90 -12.82
C GLN A 36 7.18 17.55 -11.34
N THR A 37 6.65 18.46 -10.51
CA THR A 37 6.37 18.16 -9.09
C THR A 37 5.35 17.04 -8.94
N TYR A 38 4.28 17.05 -9.74
CA TYR A 38 3.29 15.96 -9.78
C TYR A 38 3.91 14.63 -10.22
N ARG A 39 4.76 14.65 -11.25
CA ARG A 39 5.52 13.48 -11.71
C ARG A 39 6.39 12.89 -10.62
N GLU A 40 7.13 13.72 -9.88
CA GLU A 40 7.94 13.28 -8.74
C GLU A 40 7.08 12.61 -7.66
N ALA A 41 5.91 13.18 -7.36
CA ALA A 41 4.96 12.60 -6.41
C ALA A 41 4.42 11.24 -6.88
N VAL A 42 4.09 11.10 -8.17
CA VAL A 42 3.65 9.82 -8.76
C VAL A 42 4.76 8.77 -8.72
N LEU A 43 6.00 9.15 -9.03
CA LEU A 43 7.16 8.25 -8.94
C LEU A 43 7.40 7.77 -7.50
N GLU A 44 7.27 8.65 -6.52
CA GLU A 44 7.40 8.26 -5.11
C GLU A 44 6.23 7.38 -4.66
N THR A 45 5.00 7.66 -5.11
CA THR A 45 3.82 6.81 -4.90
C THR A 45 4.05 5.40 -5.42
N ARG A 46 4.63 5.27 -6.62
CA ARG A 46 5.00 3.98 -7.20
C ARG A 46 6.07 3.26 -6.35
N ARG A 47 7.08 3.97 -5.85
CA ARG A 47 8.12 3.37 -4.96
C ARG A 47 7.53 2.85 -3.65
N ILE A 48 6.62 3.60 -3.03
CA ILE A 48 5.92 3.18 -1.81
C ILE A 48 5.03 1.97 -2.11
N GLY A 49 4.30 2.01 -3.23
CA GLY A 49 3.49 0.89 -3.69
C GLY A 49 4.30 -0.39 -3.86
N ASP A 50 5.48 -0.34 -4.49
CA ASP A 50 6.39 -1.48 -4.62
C ASP A 50 6.77 -2.10 -3.25
N GLN A 51 7.03 -1.26 -2.25
CA GLN A 51 7.39 -1.72 -0.90
C GLN A 51 6.21 -2.35 -0.14
N VAL A 52 5.01 -1.75 -0.26
CA VAL A 52 3.77 -2.31 0.29
C VAL A 52 3.47 -3.66 -0.35
N LEU A 53 3.56 -3.75 -1.68
CA LEU A 53 3.27 -4.95 -2.45
C LEU A 53 4.26 -6.07 -2.17
N LYS A 54 5.56 -5.78 -2.02
CA LYS A 54 6.57 -6.78 -1.61
C LYS A 54 6.30 -7.35 -0.22
N THR A 55 5.90 -6.50 0.72
CA THR A 55 5.53 -6.94 2.08
C THR A 55 4.31 -7.86 2.04
N TRP A 56 3.29 -7.48 1.28
CA TRP A 56 2.10 -8.28 1.09
C TRP A 56 2.37 -9.61 0.38
N ASP A 57 3.17 -9.60 -0.69
CA ASP A 57 3.56 -10.79 -1.45
C ASP A 57 4.26 -11.85 -0.58
N LYS A 58 5.21 -11.41 0.26
CA LYS A 58 5.86 -12.26 1.28
C LYS A 58 4.80 -12.91 2.18
N ALA A 59 3.88 -12.12 2.72
CA ALA A 59 2.82 -12.60 3.61
C ALA A 59 1.85 -13.58 2.90
N ALA A 60 1.44 -13.28 1.67
CA ALA A 60 0.57 -14.12 0.87
C ALA A 60 1.22 -15.49 0.56
N ARG A 61 2.50 -15.50 0.20
CA ARG A 61 3.26 -16.75 -0.01
C ARG A 61 3.40 -17.57 1.27
N GLU A 62 3.69 -16.93 2.40
CA GLU A 62 3.76 -17.60 3.71
C GLU A 62 2.40 -18.16 4.16
N ALA A 63 1.30 -17.44 3.88
CA ALA A 63 -0.05 -17.90 4.15
C ALA A 63 -0.40 -19.12 3.29
N LYS A 64 -0.11 -19.08 1.99
CA LYS A 64 -0.33 -20.19 1.05
C LYS A 64 0.48 -21.43 1.43
N ALA A 65 1.77 -21.27 1.74
CA ALA A 65 2.63 -22.38 2.16
C ALA A 65 2.11 -23.05 3.43
N ARG A 66 1.59 -22.28 4.39
CA ARG A 66 0.96 -22.82 5.61
C ARG A 66 -0.34 -23.56 5.32
N ASP A 67 -1.19 -23.04 4.44
CA ASP A 67 -2.42 -23.71 4.05
C ASP A 67 -2.13 -25.05 3.37
N GLU A 68 -1.13 -25.10 2.48
CA GLU A 68 -0.66 -26.33 1.86
C GLU A 68 -0.12 -27.33 2.88
N LEU A 69 0.68 -26.87 3.86
CA LEU A 69 1.16 -27.73 4.96
C LEU A 69 0.02 -28.27 5.82
N ARG A 70 -0.99 -27.44 6.14
CA ARG A 70 -2.17 -27.88 6.89
C ARG A 70 -2.98 -28.91 6.10
N LYS A 71 -3.18 -28.70 4.80
CA LYS A 71 -3.82 -29.67 3.90
C LYS A 71 -3.05 -30.99 3.85
N ARG A 72 -1.71 -30.94 3.79
CA ARG A 72 -0.83 -32.13 3.86
C ARG A 72 -0.91 -32.86 5.20
N GLN A 73 -0.98 -32.13 6.30
CA GLN A 73 -1.13 -32.72 7.64
C GLN A 73 -2.52 -33.32 7.86
N ALA A 74 -3.57 -32.67 7.35
CA ALA A 74 -4.93 -33.18 7.40
C ALA A 74 -5.09 -34.43 6.53
N SER A 75 -4.46 -34.46 5.35
CA SER A 75 -4.41 -35.64 4.49
C SER A 75 -3.53 -36.76 5.09
N GLY A 76 -2.44 -36.44 5.78
CA GLY A 76 -1.60 -37.45 6.45
C GLY A 76 -2.29 -38.25 7.57
N ARG A 77 -3.51 -37.88 7.99
CA ARG A 77 -4.27 -38.60 9.04
C ARG A 77 -5.28 -39.64 8.55
N ASP A 78 -5.56 -39.75 7.25
CA ASP A 78 -6.33 -40.83 6.58
C ASP A 78 -6.64 -40.39 5.13
N ALA A 79 -5.63 -39.96 4.37
CA ALA A 79 -5.86 -39.56 2.98
C ALA A 79 -6.12 -40.79 2.14
N ILE A 80 -7.39 -40.95 1.80
CA ILE A 80 -7.81 -41.70 0.62
C ILE A 80 -6.95 -41.17 -0.55
N PRO A 81 -6.14 -42.02 -1.22
CA PRO A 81 -5.17 -41.60 -2.24
C PRO A 81 -5.81 -41.06 -3.54
N PHE A 82 -7.14 -40.95 -3.55
CA PHE A 82 -7.94 -40.45 -4.65
C PHE A 82 -8.85 -39.33 -4.13
N PRO A 83 -9.07 -38.26 -4.91
CA PRO A 83 -10.07 -37.27 -4.56
C PRO A 83 -11.43 -37.96 -4.42
N ALA A 84 -12.17 -37.67 -3.35
CA ALA A 84 -13.48 -38.28 -3.09
C ALA A 84 -14.52 -38.02 -4.20
N ARG A 85 -14.20 -37.09 -5.10
CA ARG A 85 -14.99 -36.70 -6.27
C ARG A 85 -14.06 -36.07 -7.31
N PHE A 86 -14.19 -36.48 -8.55
CA PHE A 86 -13.54 -35.81 -9.68
C PHE A 86 -14.33 -34.54 -10.01
N ASP A 87 -13.73 -33.38 -9.75
CA ASP A 87 -14.29 -32.08 -10.15
C ASP A 87 -13.49 -31.54 -11.34
N ALA A 88 -14.02 -31.79 -12.53
CA ALA A 88 -13.45 -31.29 -13.78
C ALA A 88 -13.37 -29.75 -13.83
N ARG A 89 -14.20 -29.03 -13.06
CA ARG A 89 -14.15 -27.55 -12.97
C ARG A 89 -13.04 -27.11 -12.03
N GLY A 90 -12.82 -27.84 -10.93
CA GLY A 90 -11.70 -27.61 -10.00
C GLY A 90 -10.31 -27.80 -10.63
N SER A 91 -10.17 -28.73 -11.59
CA SER A 91 -8.90 -28.92 -12.31
C SER A 91 -8.64 -27.87 -13.39
N LEU A 92 -9.68 -27.17 -13.86
CA LEU A 92 -9.56 -26.01 -14.77
C LEU A 92 -9.32 -24.71 -13.99
N ALA A 93 -9.88 -24.59 -12.77
CA ALA A 93 -9.66 -23.47 -11.86
C ALA A 93 -8.22 -23.38 -11.29
N THR A 94 -7.37 -24.36 -11.61
CA THR A 94 -5.92 -24.31 -11.32
C THR A 94 -5.12 -23.57 -12.39
N GLN A 95 -5.77 -22.96 -13.39
CA GLN A 95 -5.14 -21.90 -14.18
C GLN A 95 -4.61 -20.86 -13.19
N GLN A 96 -3.28 -20.74 -13.11
CA GLN A 96 -2.60 -19.83 -12.20
C GLN A 96 -3.26 -18.45 -12.31
N ALA A 97 -3.97 -18.06 -11.25
CA ALA A 97 -4.42 -16.69 -11.13
C ALA A 97 -3.21 -15.79 -11.43
N PRO A 98 -3.38 -14.76 -12.28
CA PRO A 98 -2.28 -13.88 -12.63
C PRO A 98 -1.61 -13.37 -11.37
N ASP A 99 -0.28 -13.25 -11.40
CA ASP A 99 0.49 -12.78 -10.25
C ASP A 99 -0.07 -11.43 -9.80
N ALA A 100 -0.77 -11.47 -8.67
CA ALA A 100 -1.58 -10.40 -8.17
C ALA A 100 -0.73 -9.14 -7.88
N VAL A 101 0.55 -9.35 -7.51
CA VAL A 101 1.54 -8.30 -7.33
C VAL A 101 1.94 -7.68 -8.66
N ALA A 102 2.19 -8.51 -9.67
CA ALA A 102 2.54 -8.04 -11.01
C ALA A 102 1.44 -7.17 -11.63
N VAL A 103 0.15 -7.52 -11.42
CA VAL A 103 -0.99 -6.71 -11.87
C VAL A 103 -0.97 -5.32 -11.23
N ARG A 104 -0.77 -5.25 -9.91
CA ARG A 104 -0.75 -3.98 -9.16
C ARG A 104 0.47 -3.13 -9.49
N MET A 105 1.63 -3.75 -9.69
CA MET A 105 2.83 -3.08 -10.18
C MET A 105 2.64 -2.50 -11.58
N LEU A 106 2.01 -3.26 -12.48
CA LEU A 106 1.67 -2.79 -13.82
C LEU A 106 0.68 -1.62 -13.78
N ALA A 107 -0.31 -1.66 -12.88
CA ALA A 107 -1.23 -0.54 -12.63
C ALA A 107 -0.46 0.73 -12.22
N LEU A 108 0.42 0.66 -11.23
CA LEU A 108 1.25 1.79 -10.81
C LEU A 108 2.15 2.30 -11.93
N ASP A 109 2.80 1.40 -12.68
CA ASP A 109 3.65 1.76 -13.81
C ASP A 109 2.84 2.41 -14.96
N THR A 110 1.56 2.04 -15.12
CA THR A 110 0.64 2.66 -16.08
C THR A 110 0.36 4.11 -15.71
N ILE A 111 0.15 4.41 -14.42
CA ILE A 111 -0.03 5.79 -13.92
C ILE A 111 1.24 6.61 -14.17
N VAL A 112 2.43 6.04 -13.91
CA VAL A 112 3.71 6.70 -14.20
C VAL A 112 3.84 7.04 -15.69
N ARG A 113 3.57 6.08 -16.58
CA ARG A 113 3.65 6.29 -18.05
C ARG A 113 2.68 7.35 -18.54
N TYR A 114 1.48 7.40 -17.98
CA TYR A 114 0.52 8.45 -18.29
C TYR A 114 1.03 9.83 -17.87
N THR A 115 1.55 9.95 -16.65
CA THR A 115 2.13 11.21 -16.18
C THR A 115 3.37 11.62 -17.00
N ASP A 116 4.22 10.67 -17.40
CA ASP A 116 5.35 10.92 -18.30
C ASP A 116 4.91 11.41 -19.69
N LEU A 117 3.80 10.89 -20.22
CA LEU A 117 3.17 11.36 -21.46
C LEU A 117 2.69 12.81 -21.30
N LEU A 118 1.99 13.14 -20.22
CA LEU A 118 1.55 14.52 -19.94
C LEU A 118 2.74 15.49 -19.87
N VAL A 119 3.81 15.11 -19.19
CA VAL A 119 5.03 15.93 -19.12
C VAL A 119 5.68 16.09 -20.50
N THR A 120 5.75 15.01 -21.29
CA THR A 120 6.29 15.03 -22.67
C THR A 120 5.48 15.98 -23.56
N LEU A 121 4.15 15.97 -23.45
CA LEU A 121 3.25 16.90 -24.14
C LEU A 121 3.47 18.35 -23.69
N ALA A 122 3.57 18.57 -22.37
CA ALA A 122 3.74 19.91 -21.80
C ALA A 122 5.08 20.56 -22.13
N GLU A 123 6.13 19.76 -22.27
CA GLU A 123 7.47 20.20 -22.68
C GLU A 123 7.56 20.49 -24.18
N GLY A 124 6.52 20.17 -24.97
CA GLY A 124 6.53 20.36 -26.42
C GLY A 124 7.55 19.47 -27.13
N LYS A 125 7.78 18.25 -26.63
CA LYS A 125 8.68 17.27 -27.26
C LYS A 125 8.20 16.87 -28.66
N SER A 126 9.11 16.29 -29.45
CA SER A 126 8.83 15.91 -30.84
C SER A 126 7.71 14.86 -30.95
N VAL A 127 6.97 14.88 -32.06
CA VAL A 127 5.87 13.93 -32.34
C VAL A 127 6.29 12.48 -32.14
N GLY A 128 7.47 12.09 -32.63
CA GLY A 128 7.99 10.72 -32.45
C GLY A 128 8.24 10.34 -30.99
N GLN A 129 8.65 11.29 -30.14
CA GLN A 129 8.79 11.05 -28.70
C GLN A 129 7.43 10.89 -28.02
N VAL A 130 6.45 11.71 -28.39
CA VAL A 130 5.08 11.59 -27.86
C VAL A 130 4.45 10.26 -28.29
N GLN A 131 4.57 9.88 -29.56
CA GLN A 131 4.07 8.61 -30.09
C GLN A 131 4.69 7.42 -29.35
N GLY A 132 6.00 7.42 -29.14
CA GLY A 132 6.67 6.36 -28.36
C GLY A 132 6.14 6.24 -26.93
N SER A 133 5.91 7.37 -26.23
CA SER A 133 5.30 7.37 -24.90
C SER A 133 3.85 6.87 -24.92
N ALA A 134 3.06 7.28 -25.90
CA ALA A 134 1.67 6.84 -26.07
C ALA A 134 1.56 5.34 -26.36
N GLU A 135 2.46 4.79 -27.19
CA GLU A 135 2.52 3.35 -27.48
C GLU A 135 2.87 2.53 -26.23
N GLN A 136 3.80 3.00 -25.40
CA GLN A 136 4.15 2.35 -24.14
C GLN A 136 2.99 2.37 -23.15
N LEU A 137 2.26 3.48 -23.06
CA LEU A 137 1.03 3.57 -22.27
C LEU A 137 -0.03 2.59 -22.79
N ARG A 138 -0.23 2.54 -24.12
CA ARG A 138 -1.13 1.60 -24.79
C ARG A 138 -0.83 0.15 -24.42
N ALA A 139 0.43 -0.25 -24.55
CA ALA A 139 0.85 -1.61 -24.23
C ALA A 139 0.62 -1.95 -22.74
N GLY A 140 0.85 -0.99 -21.84
CA GLY A 140 0.56 -1.13 -20.42
C GLY A 140 -0.92 -1.36 -20.15
N LEU A 141 -1.80 -0.50 -20.69
CA LEU A 141 -3.25 -0.60 -20.53
C LEU A 141 -3.83 -1.87 -21.17
N GLN A 142 -3.33 -2.29 -22.34
CA GLN A 142 -3.73 -3.56 -22.97
C GLN A 142 -3.33 -4.78 -22.14
N THR A 143 -2.13 -4.77 -21.58
CA THR A 143 -1.67 -5.85 -20.70
C THR A 143 -2.51 -5.87 -19.42
N LEU A 144 -2.77 -4.70 -18.83
CA LEU A 144 -3.55 -4.56 -17.60
C LEU A 144 -5.00 -5.02 -17.79
N THR A 145 -5.66 -4.58 -18.86
CA THR A 145 -7.03 -5.03 -19.21
C THR A 145 -7.10 -6.54 -19.47
N GLY A 146 -6.09 -7.12 -20.12
CA GLY A 146 -6.01 -8.57 -20.31
C GLY A 146 -5.92 -9.34 -19.00
N LEU A 147 -5.09 -8.87 -18.06
CA LEU A 147 -4.92 -9.49 -16.74
C LEU A 147 -6.16 -9.32 -15.83
N LEU A 148 -6.89 -8.22 -15.98
CA LEU A 148 -8.07 -7.89 -15.18
C LEU A 148 -9.39 -8.42 -15.77
N SER A 149 -9.35 -9.17 -16.87
CA SER A 149 -10.55 -9.76 -17.48
C SER A 149 -11.35 -10.68 -16.53
N LEU A 150 -10.73 -11.13 -15.43
CA LEU A 150 -11.35 -11.93 -14.37
C LEU A 150 -12.06 -11.08 -13.28
N THR A 151 -11.70 -9.81 -13.14
CA THR A 151 -12.26 -8.86 -12.17
C THR A 151 -12.44 -7.50 -12.86
N PRO A 152 -13.60 -7.27 -13.52
CA PRO A 152 -13.80 -6.08 -14.34
C PRO A 152 -13.70 -4.82 -13.48
N ILE A 153 -12.72 -3.95 -13.77
CA ILE A 153 -12.65 -2.59 -13.23
C ILE A 153 -13.57 -1.70 -14.08
N PRO A 154 -14.61 -1.09 -13.49
CA PRO A 154 -15.47 -0.14 -14.19
C PRO A 154 -14.64 1.01 -14.82
N GLY A 155 -14.91 1.36 -16.08
CA GLY A 155 -14.25 2.47 -16.77
C GLY A 155 -12.92 2.13 -17.47
N LEU A 156 -12.21 1.06 -17.08
CA LEU A 156 -10.92 0.70 -17.71
C LEU A 156 -11.08 0.29 -19.19
N ALA A 157 -12.20 -0.34 -19.53
CA ALA A 157 -12.52 -0.71 -20.92
C ALA A 157 -12.73 0.51 -21.84
N ALA A 158 -13.15 1.65 -21.29
CA ALA A 158 -13.32 2.89 -22.05
C ALA A 158 -11.98 3.57 -22.38
N ALA A 159 -10.88 3.18 -21.72
CA ALA A 159 -9.55 3.73 -21.96
C ALA A 159 -8.94 3.28 -23.30
N GLY A 160 -9.32 2.11 -23.81
CA GLY A 160 -8.73 1.52 -25.02
C GLY A 160 -8.82 2.39 -26.28
N PRO A 161 -10.02 2.90 -26.64
CA PRO A 161 -10.20 3.82 -27.78
C PRO A 161 -9.47 5.16 -27.63
N LEU A 162 -9.30 5.65 -26.40
CA LEU A 162 -8.70 6.97 -26.11
C LEU A 162 -7.21 7.03 -26.44
N ILE A 163 -6.52 5.90 -26.34
CA ILE A 163 -5.10 5.83 -26.70
C ILE A 163 -4.91 5.85 -28.22
N GLN A 164 -5.91 5.35 -28.97
CA GLN A 164 -5.89 5.42 -30.43
C GLN A 164 -6.14 6.85 -30.92
N THR A 165 -7.00 7.62 -30.25
CA THR A 165 -7.24 9.03 -30.58
C THR A 165 -6.03 9.91 -30.31
N MET A 166 -5.29 9.68 -29.22
CA MET A 166 -4.05 10.39 -28.91
C MET A 166 -2.96 10.21 -29.98
N ALA A 167 -2.80 9.00 -30.53
CA ALA A 167 -1.77 8.73 -31.54
C ALA A 167 -2.08 9.40 -32.89
N GLY A 168 -3.36 9.51 -33.26
CA GLY A 168 -3.81 10.10 -34.53
C GLY A 168 -3.89 11.63 -34.54
N ALA A 169 -4.01 12.28 -33.39
CA ALA A 169 -4.17 13.73 -33.29
C ALA A 169 -2.84 14.53 -33.34
N LEU A 170 -1.69 13.84 -33.22
CA LEU A 170 -0.37 14.46 -33.06
C LEU A 170 0.23 15.12 -34.31
N GLU A 171 -0.37 14.97 -35.48
CA GLU A 171 0.20 15.47 -36.74
C GLU A 171 -0.12 16.94 -37.07
N GLN A 172 -1.07 17.61 -36.40
CA GLN A 172 -1.57 18.92 -36.92
C GLN A 172 -1.80 20.11 -35.97
N ALA A 173 -1.71 20.07 -34.63
CA ALA A 173 -2.02 21.29 -33.87
C ALA A 173 -1.38 21.45 -32.48
N ARG A 174 -1.10 22.72 -32.14
CA ARG A 174 -1.36 23.35 -30.82
C ARG A 174 -1.25 22.41 -29.60
N LEU A 175 -0.03 22.29 -29.06
CA LEU A 175 0.31 21.53 -27.85
C LEU A 175 -0.70 21.62 -26.68
N ARG A 176 -1.39 22.76 -26.52
CA ARG A 176 -2.37 22.96 -25.45
C ARG A 176 -3.68 22.17 -25.62
N LEU A 177 -4.30 22.18 -26.80
CA LEU A 177 -5.57 21.47 -27.01
C LEU A 177 -5.40 19.96 -26.87
N GLU A 178 -4.28 19.44 -27.38
CA GLU A 178 -3.94 18.03 -27.23
C GLU A 178 -3.61 17.66 -25.78
N PHE A 179 -2.93 18.55 -25.04
CA PHE A 179 -2.70 18.36 -23.61
C PHE A 179 -4.04 18.35 -22.84
N GLU A 180 -4.93 19.31 -23.11
CA GLU A 180 -6.25 19.40 -22.48
C GLU A 180 -7.08 18.14 -22.72
N ARG A 181 -7.19 17.74 -23.98
CA ARG A 181 -7.86 16.50 -24.37
C ARG A 181 -7.22 15.27 -23.73
N ALA A 182 -5.90 15.23 -23.65
CA ALA A 182 -5.19 14.12 -23.03
C ALA A 182 -5.51 13.97 -21.54
N VAL A 183 -5.59 15.09 -20.83
CA VAL A 183 -5.99 15.11 -19.41
C VAL A 183 -7.45 14.69 -19.27
N GLU A 184 -8.36 15.27 -20.05
CA GLU A 184 -9.80 14.99 -19.98
C GLU A 184 -10.11 13.52 -20.30
N GLU A 185 -9.52 12.96 -21.36
CA GLU A 185 -9.74 11.58 -21.77
C GLU A 185 -9.00 10.58 -20.85
N GLY A 186 -7.78 10.90 -20.40
CA GLY A 186 -6.97 9.97 -19.61
C GLY A 186 -7.34 9.92 -18.12
N GLN A 187 -7.84 11.02 -17.56
CA GLN A 187 -8.13 11.14 -16.13
C GLN A 187 -9.10 10.07 -15.60
N PRO A 188 -10.23 9.74 -16.26
CA PRO A 188 -11.13 8.68 -15.80
C PRO A 188 -10.47 7.30 -15.71
N ALA A 189 -9.61 6.96 -16.68
CA ALA A 189 -8.93 5.66 -16.70
C ALA A 189 -7.92 5.54 -15.55
N VAL A 190 -7.14 6.59 -15.30
CA VAL A 190 -6.18 6.63 -14.19
C VAL A 190 -6.88 6.66 -12.84
N ALA A 191 -7.99 7.39 -12.72
CA ALA A 191 -8.81 7.39 -11.52
C ALA A 191 -9.35 5.99 -11.21
N ALA A 192 -9.84 5.25 -12.21
CA ALA A 192 -10.30 3.86 -12.03
C ALA A 192 -9.16 2.92 -11.58
N ILE A 193 -7.94 3.11 -12.07
CA ILE A 193 -6.76 2.34 -11.61
C ILE A 193 -6.44 2.68 -10.14
N LEU A 194 -6.49 3.96 -9.77
CA LEU A 194 -6.25 4.41 -8.40
C LEU A 194 -7.31 3.86 -7.44
N ASP A 195 -8.58 3.89 -7.82
CA ASP A 195 -9.69 3.34 -7.04
C ASP A 195 -9.51 1.84 -6.81
N PHE A 196 -9.15 1.09 -7.86
CA PHE A 196 -8.81 -0.33 -7.74
C PHE A 196 -7.68 -0.59 -6.73
N LEU A 197 -6.61 0.20 -6.77
CA LEU A 197 -5.49 0.07 -5.83
C LEU A 197 -5.90 0.44 -4.39
N ILE A 198 -6.82 1.40 -4.21
CA ILE A 198 -7.37 1.78 -2.91
C ILE A 198 -8.25 0.65 -2.37
N ASP A 199 -9.17 0.12 -3.15
CA ASP A 199 -10.10 -0.94 -2.74
C ASP A 199 -9.34 -2.22 -2.34
N ASP A 200 -8.30 -2.58 -3.10
CA ASP A 200 -7.43 -3.72 -2.81
C ASP A 200 -6.61 -3.57 -1.52
N SER A 201 -6.41 -2.35 -1.01
CA SER A 201 -5.54 -2.11 0.14
C SER A 201 -6.01 -2.81 1.42
N SER A 202 -7.32 -3.06 1.54
CA SER A 202 -7.92 -3.83 2.63
C SER A 202 -7.42 -5.28 2.65
N ASP A 203 -7.28 -5.91 1.47
CA ASP A 203 -6.80 -7.28 1.33
C ASP A 203 -5.32 -7.41 1.76
N TYR A 204 -4.53 -6.34 1.56
CA TYR A 204 -3.15 -6.31 2.05
C TYR A 204 -3.09 -6.40 3.57
N TYR A 205 -3.91 -5.59 4.25
CA TYR A 205 -4.00 -5.58 5.70
C TYR A 205 -4.51 -6.90 6.26
N THR A 206 -5.64 -7.40 5.74
CA THR A 206 -6.29 -8.60 6.28
C THR A 206 -5.41 -9.83 6.16
N THR A 207 -4.70 -9.99 5.04
CA THR A 207 -3.77 -11.10 4.81
C THR A 207 -2.63 -11.10 5.83
N LEU A 208 -1.96 -9.95 6.00
CA LEU A 208 -0.85 -9.84 6.95
C LEU A 208 -1.33 -9.92 8.40
N PHE A 209 -2.46 -9.29 8.74
CA PHE A 209 -3.06 -9.36 10.07
C PHE A 209 -3.37 -10.81 10.47
N ALA A 210 -4.01 -11.59 9.59
CA ALA A 210 -4.33 -12.98 9.88
C ALA A 210 -3.07 -13.80 10.18
N GLN A 211 -2.02 -13.57 9.39
CA GLN A 211 -0.72 -14.20 9.58
C GLN A 211 -0.08 -13.85 10.92
N GLU A 212 0.06 -12.56 11.22
CA GLU A 212 0.77 -12.08 12.41
C GLU A 212 -0.04 -12.35 13.68
N ASN A 213 -1.36 -12.31 13.60
CA ASN A 213 -2.23 -12.70 14.70
C ASN A 213 -2.08 -14.19 15.07
N GLU A 214 -1.90 -15.08 14.09
CA GLU A 214 -1.60 -16.49 14.38
C GLU A 214 -0.27 -16.64 15.15
N LYS A 215 0.79 -15.95 14.72
CA LYS A 215 2.10 -15.95 15.40
C LYS A 215 1.97 -15.40 16.83
N ARG A 216 1.24 -14.28 16.99
CA ARG A 216 0.93 -13.66 18.28
C ARG A 216 0.20 -14.62 19.22
N LEU A 217 -0.78 -15.36 18.73
CA LEU A 217 -1.53 -16.34 19.52
C LEU A 217 -0.66 -17.53 19.94
N LYS A 218 0.24 -18.01 19.08
CA LYS A 218 1.22 -19.06 19.44
C LYS A 218 2.17 -18.59 20.53
N LEU A 219 2.68 -17.36 20.44
CA LEU A 219 3.53 -16.76 21.48
C LEU A 219 2.76 -16.59 22.80
N ARG A 220 1.50 -16.14 22.75
CA ARG A 220 0.64 -16.04 23.94
C ARG A 220 0.48 -17.41 24.62
N ARG A 221 0.23 -18.48 23.86
CA ARG A 221 0.15 -19.84 24.42
C ARG A 221 1.46 -20.25 25.07
N ARG A 222 2.60 -20.04 24.39
CA ARG A 222 3.94 -20.34 24.94
C ARG A 222 4.24 -19.60 26.24
N ILE A 223 3.81 -18.34 26.37
CA ILE A 223 3.92 -17.55 27.61
C ILE A 223 3.14 -18.22 28.75
N ILE A 224 1.89 -18.61 28.48
CA ILE A 224 1.01 -19.26 29.48
C ILE A 224 1.56 -20.64 29.88
N ASP A 225 2.01 -21.45 28.91
CA ASP A 225 2.57 -22.78 29.16
C ASP A 225 3.88 -22.70 29.97
N ALA A 226 4.72 -21.69 29.69
CA ALA A 226 5.94 -21.44 30.46
C ALA A 226 5.63 -21.02 31.90
N ALA A 227 4.65 -20.13 32.10
CA ALA A 227 4.19 -19.78 33.45
C ALA A 227 3.62 -20.99 34.21
N GLY A 228 2.82 -21.83 33.54
CA GLY A 228 2.32 -23.10 34.10
C GLY A 228 3.45 -24.07 34.46
N SER A 229 4.51 -24.11 33.66
CA SER A 229 5.71 -24.92 33.96
C SER A 229 6.43 -24.42 35.21
N VAL A 230 6.56 -23.10 35.40
CA VAL A 230 7.13 -22.53 36.64
C VAL A 230 6.28 -22.91 37.85
N VAL A 231 4.96 -22.77 37.77
CA VAL A 231 4.05 -23.17 38.86
C VAL A 231 4.24 -24.62 39.22
N LYS A 232 4.27 -25.51 38.21
CA LYS A 232 4.48 -26.95 38.42
C LYS A 232 5.81 -27.22 39.11
N ILE A 233 6.92 -26.65 38.61
CA ILE A 233 8.24 -26.87 39.20
C ILE A 233 8.28 -26.37 40.65
N VAL A 234 7.74 -25.18 40.94
CA VAL A 234 7.70 -24.63 42.30
C VAL A 234 6.85 -25.50 43.23
N HIS A 235 5.71 -25.98 42.77
CA HIS A 235 4.82 -26.85 43.55
C HIS A 235 5.45 -28.22 43.85
N ASP A 236 6.20 -28.80 42.90
CA ASP A 236 6.80 -30.12 43.05
C ASP A 236 8.04 -30.13 43.99
N HIS A 237 8.47 -28.96 44.49
CA HIS A 237 9.65 -28.80 45.34
C HIS A 237 9.33 -28.08 46.66
N ALA A 238 10.21 -28.26 47.65
CA ALA A 238 10.22 -27.52 48.90
C ALA A 238 10.57 -26.04 48.69
N MET A 239 10.48 -25.24 49.76
CA MET A 239 10.80 -23.80 49.69
C MET A 239 12.28 -23.56 49.30
N PRO A 240 12.58 -22.63 48.38
CA PRO A 240 13.95 -22.27 48.04
C PRO A 240 14.71 -21.70 49.24
N THR A 241 16.03 -21.91 49.26
CA THR A 241 16.91 -21.36 50.31
C THR A 241 16.91 -19.83 50.32
N ASP A 242 16.77 -19.18 49.17
CA ASP A 242 16.53 -17.74 49.08
C ASP A 242 15.02 -17.45 49.27
N PRO A 243 14.60 -16.87 50.42
CA PRO A 243 13.20 -16.62 50.71
C PRO A 243 12.56 -15.60 49.75
N ASN A 244 13.36 -14.77 49.08
CA ASN A 244 12.87 -13.73 48.16
C ASN A 244 12.75 -14.21 46.71
N LEU A 245 13.26 -15.41 46.38
CA LEU A 245 13.27 -15.90 45.00
C LEU A 245 11.86 -15.97 44.41
N LEU A 246 10.90 -16.56 45.14
CA LEU A 246 9.52 -16.73 44.66
C LEU A 246 8.80 -15.38 44.49
N VAL A 247 9.09 -14.39 45.34
CA VAL A 247 8.53 -13.04 45.20
C VAL A 247 9.02 -12.39 43.91
N ARG A 248 10.33 -12.43 43.64
CA ARG A 248 10.91 -11.86 42.41
C ARG A 248 10.41 -12.56 41.15
N LEU A 249 10.27 -13.89 41.20
CA LEU A 249 9.70 -14.67 40.09
C LEU A 249 8.23 -14.33 39.86
N GLY A 250 7.45 -14.22 40.93
CA GLY A 250 6.03 -13.84 40.88
C GLY A 250 5.85 -12.48 40.21
N GLN A 251 6.63 -11.47 40.60
CA GLN A 251 6.60 -10.14 39.99
C GLN A 251 6.94 -10.15 38.50
N ARG A 252 7.96 -10.92 38.07
CA ARG A 252 8.33 -11.05 36.64
C ARG A 252 7.23 -11.73 35.83
N ILE A 253 6.66 -12.81 36.36
CA ILE A 253 5.54 -13.53 35.72
C ILE A 253 4.31 -12.63 35.62
N GLU A 254 3.98 -11.92 36.69
CA GLU A 254 2.86 -10.99 36.72
C GLU A 254 3.03 -9.87 35.69
N ALA A 255 4.19 -9.23 35.61
CA ALA A 255 4.45 -8.19 34.63
C ALA A 255 4.23 -8.67 33.18
N VAL A 256 4.68 -9.89 32.86
CA VAL A 256 4.48 -10.46 31.52
C VAL A 256 3.01 -10.81 31.27
N LEU A 257 2.34 -11.49 32.21
CA LEU A 257 0.95 -11.94 32.05
C LEU A 257 -0.05 -10.77 32.05
N ALA A 258 0.21 -9.71 32.82
CA ALA A 258 -0.59 -8.48 32.83
C ALA A 258 -0.49 -7.73 31.50
N SER A 259 0.60 -7.89 30.74
CA SER A 259 0.76 -7.25 29.42
C SER A 259 -0.01 -7.95 28.29
N LEU A 260 -0.62 -9.11 28.54
CA LEU A 260 -1.41 -9.84 27.55
C LEU A 260 -2.78 -9.19 27.33
N VAL A 261 -3.39 -9.44 26.17
CA VAL A 261 -4.76 -8.97 25.84
C VAL A 261 -5.63 -10.16 25.42
N PRO A 262 -6.69 -10.50 26.19
CA PRO A 262 -6.98 -9.98 27.53
C PRO A 262 -5.89 -10.38 28.55
N PRO A 263 -5.71 -9.61 29.64
CA PRO A 263 -4.71 -9.89 30.66
C PRO A 263 -5.00 -11.22 31.33
N VAL A 264 -3.93 -11.94 31.69
CA VAL A 264 -4.03 -13.23 32.39
C VAL A 264 -3.62 -13.00 33.83
N ARG A 265 -4.42 -13.49 34.78
CA ARG A 265 -4.09 -13.40 36.20
C ARG A 265 -2.82 -14.20 36.48
N ALA A 266 -1.86 -13.59 37.15
CA ALA A 266 -0.64 -14.27 37.57
C ALA A 266 -0.98 -15.42 38.54
N PRO A 267 -0.37 -16.60 38.37
CA PRO A 267 -0.52 -17.67 39.34
C PRO A 267 0.22 -17.31 40.63
N VAL A 268 -0.33 -17.73 41.76
CA VAL A 268 0.37 -17.66 43.05
C VAL A 268 1.40 -18.78 43.09
N LEU A 269 2.67 -18.43 43.35
CA LEU A 269 3.76 -19.40 43.48
C LEU A 269 3.79 -19.92 44.91
N THR A 270 3.21 -21.10 45.14
CA THR A 270 3.20 -21.77 46.45
C THR A 270 4.12 -22.98 46.40
N PRO A 271 5.22 -23.03 47.18
CA PRO A 271 6.07 -24.20 47.26
C PRO A 271 5.31 -25.35 47.92
N GLY A 272 5.59 -26.58 47.47
CA GLY A 272 5.05 -27.78 48.09
C GLY A 272 5.93 -28.31 49.22
N GLY A 273 5.71 -29.58 49.56
CA GLY A 273 6.54 -30.34 50.51
C GLY A 273 7.40 -31.42 49.82
N GLY A 274 7.64 -31.28 48.51
CA GLY A 274 8.34 -32.26 47.69
C GLY A 274 9.86 -32.25 47.85
N ASN A 275 10.58 -32.52 46.76
CA ASN A 275 12.04 -32.57 46.76
C ASN A 275 12.66 -31.22 47.13
N ALA A 276 13.85 -31.21 47.73
CA ALA A 276 14.59 -29.97 47.99
C ALA A 276 14.73 -29.14 46.69
N PHE A 277 14.52 -27.82 46.78
CA PHE A 277 14.63 -26.91 45.65
C PHE A 277 16.09 -26.80 45.19
N SER A 278 16.48 -27.74 44.32
CA SER A 278 17.86 -27.89 43.85
C SER A 278 18.26 -26.81 42.86
N ASN A 279 19.57 -26.70 42.59
CA ASN A 279 20.10 -25.85 41.53
C ASN A 279 19.50 -26.19 40.15
N LEU A 280 19.14 -27.47 39.93
CA LEU A 280 18.46 -27.89 38.70
C LEU A 280 17.05 -27.31 38.61
N ALA A 281 16.26 -27.40 39.69
CA ALA A 281 14.92 -26.82 39.74
C ALA A 281 14.96 -25.30 39.54
N GLN A 282 15.92 -24.63 40.19
CA GLN A 282 16.15 -23.20 40.00
C GLN A 282 16.48 -22.87 38.54
N SER A 283 17.40 -23.61 37.91
CA SER A 283 17.76 -23.42 36.51
C SER A 283 16.56 -23.60 35.58
N GLN A 284 15.75 -24.64 35.78
CA GLN A 284 14.54 -24.89 34.98
C GLN A 284 13.52 -23.76 35.11
N VAL A 285 13.28 -23.25 36.32
CA VAL A 285 12.41 -22.10 36.57
C VAL A 285 12.93 -20.85 35.85
N MET A 286 14.22 -20.57 35.97
CA MET A 286 14.83 -19.40 35.32
C MET A 286 14.73 -19.50 33.79
N THR A 287 15.02 -20.66 33.20
CA THR A 287 14.85 -20.90 31.77
C THR A 287 13.40 -20.73 31.31
N ALA A 288 12.42 -21.19 32.09
CA ALA A 288 11.02 -21.00 31.76
C ALA A 288 10.61 -19.51 31.79
N VAL A 289 11.06 -18.74 32.79
CA VAL A 289 10.82 -17.30 32.88
C VAL A 289 11.49 -16.55 31.73
N GLU A 290 12.74 -16.88 31.39
CA GLU A 290 13.45 -16.27 30.26
C GLU A 290 12.77 -16.58 28.92
N SER A 291 12.31 -17.82 28.72
CA SER A 291 11.53 -18.20 27.53
C SER A 291 10.22 -17.43 27.46
N MET A 292 9.56 -17.19 28.59
CA MET A 292 8.33 -16.43 28.69
C MET A 292 8.56 -14.95 28.34
N GLU A 293 9.60 -14.32 28.91
CA GLU A 293 9.96 -12.92 28.61
C GLU A 293 10.38 -12.74 27.16
N SER A 294 11.19 -13.66 26.62
CA SER A 294 11.59 -13.64 25.21
C SER A 294 10.38 -13.77 24.29
N ALA A 295 9.44 -14.67 24.60
CA ALA A 295 8.20 -14.80 23.84
C ALA A 295 7.33 -13.54 23.94
N ASN A 296 7.31 -12.86 25.10
CA ASN A 296 6.57 -11.61 25.27
C ASN A 296 7.19 -10.45 24.48
N ARG A 297 8.53 -10.33 24.46
CA ARG A 297 9.23 -9.33 23.62
C ARG A 297 8.85 -9.48 22.15
N ARG A 298 8.96 -10.71 21.61
CA ARG A 298 8.54 -11.00 20.22
C ARG A 298 7.06 -10.71 19.96
N ARG A 299 6.21 -10.95 20.95
CA ARG A 299 4.77 -10.65 20.84
C ARG A 299 4.54 -9.14 20.75
N ILE A 300 5.27 -8.34 21.52
CA ILE A 300 5.22 -6.87 21.48
C ILE A 300 5.73 -6.38 20.12
N GLU A 301 6.86 -6.89 19.64
CA GLU A 301 7.43 -6.58 18.31
C GLU A 301 6.40 -6.81 17.19
N ILE A 302 5.68 -7.94 17.21
CA ILE A 302 4.61 -8.22 16.23
C ILE A 302 3.48 -7.16 16.30
N VAL A 303 3.07 -6.75 17.50
CA VAL A 303 2.01 -5.74 17.67
C VAL A 303 2.49 -4.38 17.17
N GLU A 304 3.72 -4.00 17.48
CA GLU A 304 4.33 -2.75 17.01
C GLU A 304 4.50 -2.74 15.49
N GLY A 305 4.98 -3.84 14.91
CA GLY A 305 5.09 -4.04 13.46
C GLY A 305 3.74 -3.94 12.75
N MET A 306 2.69 -4.56 13.29
CA MET A 306 1.33 -4.46 12.73
C MET A 306 0.76 -3.04 12.83
N ASN A 307 1.01 -2.32 13.92
CA ASN A 307 0.59 -0.92 14.06
C ASN A 307 1.35 -0.01 13.08
N ALA A 308 2.64 -0.26 12.87
CA ALA A 308 3.43 0.45 11.87
C ALA A 308 2.92 0.18 10.45
N TYR A 309 2.60 -1.08 10.13
CA TYR A 309 2.04 -1.45 8.83
C TYR A 309 0.66 -0.85 8.57
N TYR A 310 -0.22 -0.80 9.58
CA TYR A 310 -1.51 -0.11 9.48
C TYR A 310 -1.34 1.36 9.09
N ARG A 311 -0.44 2.10 9.78
CA ARG A 311 -0.15 3.50 9.46
C ARG A 311 0.44 3.67 8.06
N LEU A 312 1.31 2.75 7.63
CA LEU A 312 1.85 2.74 6.27
C LEU A 312 0.74 2.59 5.23
N LEU A 313 -0.19 1.65 5.42
CA LEU A 313 -1.31 1.47 4.51
C LEU A 313 -2.25 2.68 4.48
N GLU A 314 -2.51 3.30 5.64
CA GLU A 314 -3.30 4.52 5.73
C GLU A 314 -2.66 5.67 4.92
N GLU A 315 -1.35 5.86 5.05
CA GLU A 315 -0.62 6.87 4.26
C GLU A 315 -0.55 6.51 2.78
N TYR A 316 -0.41 5.22 2.44
CA TYR A 316 -0.44 4.76 1.05
C TYR A 316 -1.80 5.05 0.39
N VAL A 317 -2.91 4.72 1.05
CA VAL A 317 -4.26 5.02 0.55
C VAL A 317 -4.47 6.52 0.39
N ARG A 318 -4.07 7.32 1.39
CA ARG A 318 -4.12 8.80 1.29
C ARG A 318 -3.32 9.31 0.10
N LEU A 319 -2.16 8.72 -0.17
CA LEU A 319 -1.31 9.12 -1.28
C LEU A 319 -1.93 8.79 -2.65
N LEU A 320 -2.55 7.62 -2.78
CA LEU A 320 -3.33 7.25 -3.98
C LEU A 320 -4.51 8.21 -4.19
N ASP A 321 -5.28 8.48 -3.13
CA ASP A 321 -6.41 9.41 -3.18
C ASP A 321 -5.96 10.83 -3.54
N GLN A 322 -4.85 11.31 -2.95
CA GLN A 322 -4.33 12.63 -3.28
C GLN A 322 -3.77 12.70 -4.70
N THR A 323 -3.19 11.62 -5.22
CA THR A 323 -2.77 11.53 -6.63
C THR A 323 -3.98 11.65 -7.55
N ARG A 324 -5.11 11.00 -7.20
CA ARG A 324 -6.38 11.12 -7.92
C ARG A 324 -6.92 12.55 -7.91
N ASN A 325 -6.94 13.18 -6.74
CA ASN A 325 -7.44 14.55 -6.57
C ASN A 325 -6.56 15.57 -7.33
N ASN A 326 -5.24 15.42 -7.28
CA ASN A 326 -4.32 16.26 -8.06
C ASN A 326 -4.55 16.16 -9.57
N LEU A 327 -4.84 14.95 -10.08
CA LEU A 327 -5.14 14.77 -11.49
C LEU A 327 -6.46 15.44 -11.87
N HIS A 328 -7.44 15.40 -10.97
CA HIS A 328 -8.69 16.15 -11.13
C HIS A 328 -8.45 17.67 -11.10
N ASP A 329 -7.67 18.18 -10.14
CA ASP A 329 -7.31 19.59 -10.04
C ASP A 329 -6.54 20.07 -11.26
N LEU A 330 -5.66 19.24 -11.82
CA LEU A 330 -4.99 19.52 -13.10
C LEU A 330 -6.00 19.69 -14.23
N SER A 331 -7.02 18.82 -14.31
CA SER A 331 -8.10 18.93 -15.30
C SER A 331 -8.89 20.24 -15.13
N LEU A 332 -9.23 20.61 -13.89
CA LEU A 332 -9.94 21.86 -13.62
C LEU A 332 -9.09 23.10 -13.92
N ALA A 333 -7.78 23.03 -13.63
CA ALA A 333 -6.84 24.13 -13.85
C ALA A 333 -6.68 24.49 -15.34
N LEU A 334 -6.94 23.54 -16.23
CA LEU A 334 -6.93 23.76 -17.67
C LEU A 334 -8.11 24.61 -18.14
N GLU A 335 -9.28 24.41 -17.54
CA GLU A 335 -10.46 25.24 -17.80
C GLU A 335 -10.39 26.60 -17.10
N ARG A 336 -9.81 26.63 -15.89
CA ARG A 336 -9.78 27.79 -15.01
C ARG A 336 -8.39 27.90 -14.35
N PRO A 337 -7.59 28.95 -14.62
CA PRO A 337 -6.26 29.07 -14.04
C PRO A 337 -6.30 28.99 -12.51
N MET A 338 -5.65 27.97 -11.95
CA MET A 338 -5.53 27.71 -10.51
C MET A 338 -4.07 27.46 -10.14
N GLU A 339 -3.66 27.82 -8.92
CA GLU A 339 -2.33 27.50 -8.40
C GLU A 339 -2.25 26.02 -7.98
N LEU A 340 -1.58 25.19 -8.78
CA LEU A 340 -1.44 23.75 -8.53
C LEU A 340 -0.27 23.39 -7.60
N GLN A 341 0.71 24.29 -7.47
CA GLN A 341 1.96 24.03 -6.76
C GLN A 341 1.76 23.57 -5.30
N PRO A 342 0.87 24.16 -4.48
CA PRO A 342 0.67 23.72 -3.09
C PRO A 342 0.12 22.29 -2.99
N ALA A 343 -0.80 21.90 -3.89
CA ALA A 343 -1.41 20.57 -3.90
C ALA A 343 -0.36 19.48 -4.24
N PHE A 344 0.45 19.73 -5.26
CA PHE A 344 1.49 18.80 -5.69
C PHE A 344 2.62 18.67 -4.65
N GLN A 345 3.05 19.78 -4.04
CA GLN A 345 4.04 19.76 -2.95
C GLN A 345 3.54 19.00 -1.72
N ASN A 346 2.26 19.18 -1.34
CA ASN A 346 1.66 18.44 -0.23
C ASN A 346 1.74 16.91 -0.49
N THR A 347 1.46 16.49 -1.71
CA THR A 347 1.52 15.09 -2.14
C THR A 347 2.93 14.51 -2.03
N LEU A 348 3.92 15.25 -2.54
CA LEU A 348 5.33 14.87 -2.42
C LEU A 348 5.75 14.75 -0.95
N MET A 349 5.38 15.72 -0.11
CA MET A 349 5.71 15.68 1.32
C MET A 349 5.08 14.50 2.06
N ARG A 350 3.87 14.07 1.68
CA ARG A 350 3.27 12.85 2.22
C ARG A 350 3.99 11.59 1.76
N ALA A 351 4.35 11.52 0.49
CA ALA A 351 5.12 10.40 -0.04
C ALA A 351 6.45 10.24 0.71
N LEU A 352 7.16 11.34 1.00
CA LEU A 352 8.36 11.33 1.82
C LEU A 352 8.13 10.87 3.27
N ARG A 353 6.98 11.19 3.88
CA ARG A 353 6.59 10.68 5.21
C ARG A 353 6.33 9.17 5.18
N ALA A 354 5.57 8.69 4.19
CA ALA A 354 5.30 7.27 4.01
C ALA A 354 6.62 6.48 3.84
N ARG A 355 7.59 7.02 3.09
CA ARG A 355 8.92 6.41 2.97
C ARG A 355 9.66 6.25 4.30
N ARG A 356 9.53 7.21 5.21
CA ARG A 356 10.11 7.08 6.56
C ARG A 356 9.46 5.93 7.32
N ASP A 357 8.14 5.82 7.23
CA ASP A 357 7.37 4.81 7.96
C ASP A 357 7.62 3.39 7.41
N ILE A 358 7.94 3.25 6.12
CA ILE A 358 8.36 1.96 5.52
C ILE A 358 9.60 1.40 6.19
N ARG A 359 10.58 2.24 6.54
CA ARG A 359 11.79 1.76 7.22
C ARG A 359 11.45 1.09 8.55
N ILE A 360 10.53 1.69 9.30
CA ILE A 360 10.04 1.13 10.58
C ILE A 360 9.36 -0.22 10.34
N VAL A 361 8.55 -0.36 9.28
CA VAL A 361 7.91 -1.63 8.93
C VAL A 361 8.95 -2.70 8.59
N GLN A 362 9.96 -2.37 7.78
CA GLN A 362 11.02 -3.30 7.37
C GLN A 362 11.89 -3.77 8.53
N ASP A 363 12.10 -2.94 9.55
CA ASP A 363 12.86 -3.31 10.74
C ASP A 363 12.07 -4.26 11.66
N ASN A 364 10.73 -4.33 11.52
CA ASN A 364 9.84 -5.07 12.42
C ASN A 364 9.12 -6.30 11.79
N LEU A 365 9.10 -6.46 10.46
CA LEU A 365 8.40 -7.54 9.72
C LEU A 365 9.29 -8.23 8.68
#